data_AF-A0A356K4N5-F1
#
_entry.id   AF-A0A356K4N5-F1
#
_cell.length_a   1.000
_cell.length_b   1.000
_cell.length_c   1.000
_cell.angle_alpha   90.00
_cell.angle_beta   90.00
_cell.angle_gamma   90.00
#
_symmetry.space_group_name_H-M   'P 1'
#
loop_
_entity.id
_entity.type
_entity.pdbx_description
1 polymer ?
#
loop_
_entity_poly.entity_id
_entity_poly.type
_entity_poly.pdbx_seq_one_letter_code
_entity_poly.pdbx_strand_id
1 'polypeptide(L)'
;MFLVEEINVNVTDIDGKEYIELDTVEVKGSKYVYLVSTNDDKDFLINKIVLDNGKEYYESLESNEEFQIVLLNFIKKNKSVINEL
;
A
#
# COMPACT_ATOMS: atom_id res chain seq x y z
N MET A 1 26.50 -16.00 8.47
CA MET A 1 25.55 -15.63 9.53
C MET A 1 24.74 -14.46 8.98
N PHE A 2 23.49 -14.71 8.59
CA PHE A 2 22.59 -13.64 8.15
C PHE A 2 21.90 -13.06 9.37
N LEU A 3 21.97 -11.75 9.55
CA LEU A 3 21.08 -11.04 10.46
C LEU A 3 19.70 -11.08 9.81
N VAL A 4 18.77 -11.84 10.41
CA VAL A 4 17.36 -11.71 10.10
C VAL A 4 16.87 -10.56 10.96
N GLU A 5 16.66 -9.39 10.36
CA GLU A 5 15.92 -8.33 11.03
C GLU A 5 14.45 -8.76 11.13
N GLU A 6 13.88 -8.72 12.33
CA GLU A 6 12.43 -8.86 12.49
C GLU A 6 11.77 -7.63 11.87
N ILE A 7 11.24 -7.80 10.65
CA ILE A 7 10.46 -6.77 9.99
C ILE A 7 9.05 -6.85 10.57
N ASN A 8 8.67 -5.84 11.34
CA ASN A 8 7.31 -5.72 11.87
C ASN A 8 6.41 -5.19 10.73
N VAL A 9 5.72 -6.11 10.05
CA VAL A 9 4.81 -5.78 8.96
C VAL A 9 3.37 -5.74 9.48
N ASN A 10 2.60 -4.74 9.03
CA ASN A 10 1.18 -4.70 9.32
C ASN A 10 0.45 -5.62 8.32
N VAL A 11 -0.37 -6.54 8.84
CA VAL A 11 -1.15 -7.49 8.04
C VAL A 11 -2.62 -7.20 8.27
N THR A 12 -3.38 -7.08 7.19
CA THR A 12 -4.83 -6.84 7.21
C THR A 12 -5.57 -7.90 6.42
N ASP A 13 -6.76 -8.26 6.87
CA ASP A 13 -7.71 -9.06 6.10
C ASP A 13 -8.63 -8.14 5.31
N ILE A 14 -8.75 -8.39 4.00
CA ILE A 14 -9.68 -7.70 3.11
C ILE A 14 -10.42 -8.79 2.33
N ASP A 15 -11.72 -8.92 2.56
CA ASP A 15 -12.60 -9.91 1.93
C ASP A 15 -12.10 -11.37 2.08
N GLY A 16 -11.52 -11.72 3.24
CA GLY A 16 -11.01 -13.06 3.52
C GLY A 16 -9.66 -13.38 2.87
N LYS A 17 -8.95 -12.35 2.39
CA LYS A 17 -7.58 -12.44 1.90
C LYS A 17 -6.67 -11.58 2.75
N GLU A 18 -5.51 -12.12 3.11
CA GLU A 18 -4.50 -11.40 3.87
C GLU A 18 -3.59 -10.58 2.96
N TYR A 19 -3.37 -9.33 3.33
CA TYR A 19 -2.49 -8.39 2.66
C TYR A 19 -1.50 -7.78 3.64
N ILE A 20 -0.27 -7.56 3.17
CA ILE A 20 0.77 -6.83 3.88
C ILE A 20 0.75 -5.38 3.42
N GLU A 21 0.78 -4.45 4.37
CA GLU A 21 0.99 -3.02 4.09
C GLU A 21 2.48 -2.77 3.83
N LEU A 22 2.82 -2.55 2.56
CA LEU A 22 4.22 -2.33 2.17
C LEU A 22 4.63 -0.86 2.24
N ASP A 23 3.73 0.04 1.83
CA ASP A 23 4.05 1.47 1.79
C ASP A 23 2.80 2.33 1.89
N THR A 24 2.98 3.60 2.28
CA THR A 24 1.93 4.62 2.27
C THR A 24 2.39 5.89 1.57
N VAL A 25 1.44 6.60 0.96
CA VAL A 25 1.69 7.88 0.28
C VAL A 25 0.54 8.85 0.53
N GLU A 26 0.87 10.14 0.58
CA GLU A 26 -0.13 11.21 0.66
C GLU A 26 -0.23 11.91 -0.70
N VAL A 27 -1.45 11.97 -1.25
CA VAL A 27 -1.73 12.62 -2.54
C VAL A 27 -2.93 13.54 -2.37
N LYS A 28 -2.72 14.84 -2.60
CA LYS A 28 -3.77 15.88 -2.49
C LYS A 28 -4.52 15.86 -1.14
N GLY A 29 -3.81 15.57 -0.04
CA GLY A 29 -4.37 15.53 1.32
C GLY A 29 -5.09 14.22 1.69
N SER A 30 -5.13 13.25 0.78
CA SER A 30 -5.63 11.89 1.05
C SER A 30 -4.46 10.94 1.25
N LYS A 31 -4.55 10.06 2.26
CA LYS A 31 -3.57 9.02 2.54
C LYS A 31 -3.97 7.73 1.81
N TYR A 32 -3.00 7.06 1.21
CA TYR A 32 -3.19 5.82 0.46
C TYR A 32 -2.19 4.76 0.93
N VAL A 33 -2.54 3.50 0.77
CA VAL A 33 -1.71 2.34 1.13
C VAL A 33 -1.50 1.43 -0.07
N TYR A 34 -0.30 0.88 -0.19
CA TYR A 34 0.05 -0.18 -1.13
C TYR A 34 0.07 -1.51 -0.38
N LEU A 35 -0.82 -2.40 -0.79
CA LEU A 35 -1.09 -3.68 -0.13
C LEU A 35 -0.69 -4.82 -1.07
N VAL A 36 0.01 -5.83 -0.58
CA VAL A 36 0.38 -7.02 -1.37
C VAL A 36 -0.10 -8.28 -0.68
N SER A 37 -0.69 -9.18 -1.46
CA SER A 37 -1.19 -10.46 -0.95
C SER A 37 -0.07 -11.28 -0.32
N THR A 38 -0.34 -11.91 0.82
CA THR A 38 0.60 -12.83 1.47
C THR A 38 0.83 -14.11 0.66
N ASN A 39 -0.08 -14.42 -0.27
CA ASN A 39 -0.08 -15.66 -1.05
C ASN A 39 0.44 -15.48 -2.49
N ASP A 40 0.39 -14.26 -3.05
CA ASP A 40 0.83 -13.94 -4.41
C ASP A 40 1.35 -12.50 -4.46
N ASP A 41 2.66 -12.33 -4.64
CA ASP A 41 3.32 -11.02 -4.65
C ASP A 41 2.96 -10.15 -5.87
N LYS A 42 2.25 -10.72 -6.85
CA LYS A 42 1.70 -10.01 -8.01
C LYS A 42 0.26 -9.56 -7.81
N ASP A 43 -0.43 -10.07 -6.78
CA ASP A 43 -1.77 -9.62 -6.39
C ASP A 43 -1.63 -8.46 -5.39
N PHE A 44 -1.89 -7.24 -5.86
CA PHE A 44 -1.76 -6.03 -5.07
C PHE A 44 -3.02 -5.16 -5.13
N LEU A 45 -3.24 -4.39 -4.06
CA LEU A 45 -4.30 -3.42 -3.93
C LEU A 45 -3.72 -2.05 -3.60
N ILE A 46 -4.40 -1.00 -4.07
CA ILE A 46 -4.19 0.36 -3.59
C ILE A 46 -5.52 0.86 -3.07
N ASN A 47 -5.57 1.15 -1.78
CA ASN A 47 -6.77 1.67 -1.12
C ASN A 47 -6.47 3.03 -0.48
N LYS A 48 -7.51 3.84 -0.34
CA LYS A 48 -7.48 5.07 0.47
C LYS A 48 -7.62 4.68 1.94
N ILE A 49 -6.85 5.33 2.80
CA ILE A 49 -7.00 5.26 4.25
C ILE A 49 -7.95 6.37 4.67
N VAL A 50 -9.12 6.00 5.19
CA VAL A 50 -10.14 6.92 5.66
C VAL A 50 -10.24 6.83 7.17
N LEU A 51 -10.22 7.97 7.85
CA LEU A 51 -10.46 8.05 9.29
C LEU A 51 -11.94 8.35 9.53
N ASP A 52 -12.69 7.38 10.04
CA ASP A 52 -14.08 7.57 10.45
C ASP A 52 -14.25 7.18 11.93
N ASN A 53 -14.84 8.07 12.72
CA ASN A 53 -15.07 7.87 14.15
C ASN A 53 -13.82 7.42 14.95
N GLY A 54 -12.64 7.94 14.57
CA GLY A 54 -11.36 7.63 15.23
C GLY A 54 -10.76 6.26 14.85
N LYS A 55 -11.34 5.57 13.86
CA LYS A 55 -10.84 4.31 13.32
C LYS A 55 -10.44 4.49 11.87
N GLU A 56 -9.30 3.91 11.49
CA GLU A 56 -8.86 3.87 10.10
C GLU A 56 -9.52 2.69 9.38
N TYR A 57 -9.96 2.93 8.15
CA TYR A 57 -10.53 1.93 7.26
C TYR A 57 -9.92 2.05 5.87
N TYR A 58 -9.99 0.93 5.13
CA TYR A 58 -9.64 0.89 3.72
C TYR A 58 -10.88 1.15 2.87
N GLU A 59 -10.77 2.14 1.99
CA GLU A 59 -11.77 2.48 1.00
C GLU A 59 -11.20 2.26 -0.41
N SER A 60 -11.97 1.62 -1.27
CA SER A 60 -11.62 1.43 -2.69
C SER A 60 -11.50 2.77 -3.41
N LEU A 61 -10.63 2.83 -4.40
CA LEU A 61 -10.50 4.04 -5.23
C LEU A 61 -11.74 4.26 -6.10
N GLU A 62 -12.07 5.52 -6.33
CA GLU A 62 -13.31 5.91 -7.02
C GLU A 62 -13.16 5.78 -8.55
N SER A 63 -11.93 5.76 -9.06
CA SER A 63 -11.68 5.73 -10.50
C SER A 63 -10.31 5.15 -10.87
N ASN A 64 -10.20 4.71 -12.13
CA ASN A 64 -8.91 4.33 -12.71
C ASN A 64 -7.95 5.53 -12.80
N GLU A 65 -8.44 6.76 -12.96
CA GLU A 65 -7.58 7.94 -12.95
C GLU A 65 -6.92 8.13 -11.58
N GLU A 66 -7.70 8.01 -10.50
CA GLU A 66 -7.18 8.04 -9.13
C GLU A 66 -6.12 6.96 -8.92
N PHE A 67 -6.40 5.72 -9.36
CA PHE A 67 -5.45 4.62 -9.30
C PHE A 67 -4.11 4.95 -9.98
N GLN A 68 -4.13 5.43 -11.23
CA GLN A 68 -2.91 5.76 -11.97
C GLN A 68 -2.12 6.88 -11.28
N ILE A 69 -2.80 7.92 -10.78
CA ILE A 69 -2.15 9.02 -10.07
C ILE A 69 -1.46 8.51 -8.80
N VAL A 70 -2.15 7.70 -7.99
CA VAL A 70 -1.59 7.19 -6.73
C VAL A 70 -0.43 6.23 -6.99
N LEU A 71 -0.58 5.30 -7.95
CA LEU A 71 0.49 4.39 -8.36
C LEU A 71 1.75 5.15 -8.81
N LEU A 72 1.59 6.21 -9.62
CA LEU A 72 2.72 7.05 -10.03
C LEU A 72 3.41 7.73 -8.84
N ASN A 73 2.67 8.08 -7.78
CA ASN A 73 3.27 8.66 -6.59
C ASN A 73 4.06 7.63 -5.77
N PHE A 74 3.59 6.38 -5.68
CA PHE A 74 4.39 5.28 -5.12
C PHE A 74 5.69 5.04 -5.91
N ILE A 75 5.61 5.01 -7.24
CA ILE A 75 6.80 4.86 -8.11
C ILE A 75 7.77 6.03 -7.92
N LYS A 76 7.25 7.27 -7.87
CA LYS A 76 8.09 8.47 -7.65
C LYS A 76 8.77 8.46 -6.30
N LYS A 77 8.06 8.05 -5.24
CA LYS A 77 8.60 7.93 -3.88
C LYS A 77 9.77 6.93 -3.84
N ASN A 78 9.64 5.82 -4.57
CA ASN A 78 10.61 4.74 -4.57
C ASN A 78 11.58 4.78 -5.79
N LYS A 79 11.67 5.93 -6.47
CA LYS A 79 12.44 6.08 -7.72
C LYS A 79 13.94 5.78 -7.54
N SER A 80 14.52 6.03 -6.36
CA SER A 80 15.92 5.69 -6.08
C SER A 80 16.18 4.19 -6.15
N VAL A 81 15.27 3.37 -5.62
CA VAL A 81 15.36 1.89 -5.66
C VAL A 81 15.28 1.38 -7.09
N ILE A 82 14.40 1.97 -7.92
CA ILE A 82 14.21 1.57 -9.32
C ILE A 82 15.45 1.87 -10.18
N ASN A 83 16.16 2.97 -9.92
CA ASN A 83 17.36 3.33 -10.67
C ASN A 83 18.58 2.47 -10.31
N GLU A 84 18.48 1.63 -9.27
CA GLU A 84 19.53 0.72 -8.80
C GLU A 84 19.32 -0.74 -9.25
N LEU A 85 18.20 -1.03 -9.94
CA LEU A 85 17.88 -2.32 -10.56
C LEU A 85 18.32 -2.36 -12.04
#